data_AF-A0A0F3NCT8-F1
#
_entry.id   AF-A0A0F3NCT8-F1
#
_cell.length_a   1.000
_cell.length_b   1.000
_cell.length_c   1.000
_cell.angle_alpha   90.00
_cell.angle_beta   90.00
_cell.angle_gamma   90.00
#
_symmetry.space_group_name_H-M   'P 1'
#
loop_
_entity.id
_entity.type
_entity.pdbx_description
1 polymer ?
#
loop_
_entity_poly.entity_id
_entity_poly.type
_entity_poly.pdbx_seq_one_letter_code
_entity_poly.pdbx_strand_id
1 'polypeptide(L)'
;MNHFVVARRSDDSVISVQQNNILQNLTISNLNKAAETLLDYTAEELSNKPLSTILHKNIVDNINSYLEYTSDGTDLFDILSKTRNCSFVGRNNKIIPVIQKVFRTTAANQNIINYEILVRDASISQKLDIFRQSIISNKKYSMHSVFNIMDEVSTKTEIKIVLDFLHKHNKHAIISMIQLDPPYNKSNIDTLTQHTINLLHKNVRESDIIGYIGDYKIICILLGCKSEHAYSAISRIHKNINNNLQNFHAKISIGYAQMHNEIDTEQILTNISNILFIAQQETAGGTIKSTNIP
;
A
#
# COMPACT_ATOMS: atom_id res chain seq x y z
N MET A 1 10.07 30.49 -7.86
CA MET A 1 10.45 29.17 -7.30
C MET A 1 9.17 28.36 -7.14
N ASN A 2 8.94 27.40 -8.02
CA ASN A 2 7.72 26.59 -8.02
C ASN A 2 7.70 25.72 -6.76
N HIS A 3 6.67 25.91 -5.94
CA HIS A 3 6.39 25.03 -4.81
C HIS A 3 5.84 23.70 -5.34
N PHE A 4 6.75 22.77 -5.64
CA PHE A 4 6.38 21.39 -5.92
C PHE A 4 5.77 20.76 -4.67
N VAL A 5 4.71 19.97 -4.82
CA VAL A 5 4.19 19.14 -3.73
C VAL A 5 5.28 18.12 -3.41
N VAL A 6 5.96 18.34 -2.28
CA VAL A 6 6.98 17.44 -1.74
C VAL A 6 6.34 16.07 -1.51
N ALA A 7 6.94 15.03 -2.09
CA ALA A 7 6.53 13.64 -1.84
C ALA A 7 6.38 13.42 -0.33
N ARG A 8 5.20 12.98 0.13
CA ARG A 8 4.95 12.77 1.57
C ARG A 8 5.75 11.59 2.15
N ARG A 9 6.33 10.75 1.29
CA ARG A 9 7.22 9.63 1.61
C ARG A 9 8.36 9.62 0.59
N SER A 10 9.56 9.28 1.04
CA SER A 10 10.76 9.17 0.19
C SER A 10 10.59 8.23 -1.00
N ASP A 11 9.72 7.22 -0.85
CA ASP A 11 9.59 6.11 -1.80
C ASP A 11 8.44 6.30 -2.79
N ASP A 12 7.61 7.34 -2.61
CA ASP A 12 6.52 7.61 -3.56
C ASP A 12 7.15 8.13 -4.87
N SER A 13 6.87 7.46 -5.98
CA SER A 13 7.32 7.91 -7.31
C SER A 13 6.46 9.11 -7.72
N VAL A 14 7.10 10.22 -8.05
CA VAL A 14 6.40 11.46 -8.44
C VAL A 14 6.90 11.90 -9.80
N ILE A 15 5.93 12.15 -10.69
CA ILE A 15 6.17 12.64 -12.05
C ILE A 15 5.43 13.95 -12.23
N SER A 16 6.19 15.01 -12.53
CA SER A 16 5.65 16.32 -12.84
C SER A 16 5.30 16.37 -14.33
N VAL A 17 4.10 16.81 -14.65
CA VAL A 17 3.57 16.88 -16.01
C VAL A 17 3.00 18.27 -16.28
N GLN A 18 3.16 18.75 -17.51
CA GLN A 18 2.58 20.00 -17.97
C GLN A 18 1.65 19.75 -19.16
N GLN A 19 0.43 20.27 -19.05
CA GLN A 19 -0.48 20.45 -20.19
C GLN A 19 -0.35 21.88 -20.70
N ASN A 20 -0.03 22.04 -21.98
CA ASN A 20 -0.01 23.32 -22.64
C ASN A 20 -1.17 23.38 -23.64
N ASN A 21 -2.15 24.23 -23.34
CA ASN A 21 -3.36 24.36 -24.15
C ASN A 21 -3.10 25.09 -25.48
N ILE A 22 -2.09 25.97 -25.53
CA ILE A 22 -1.71 26.69 -26.76
C ILE A 22 -0.99 25.75 -27.72
N LEU A 23 0.00 25.00 -27.21
CA LEU A 23 0.79 24.06 -28.01
C LEU A 23 0.11 22.70 -28.20
N GLN A 24 -1.04 22.50 -27.55
CA GLN A 24 -1.82 21.26 -27.55
C GLN A 24 -0.96 20.03 -27.25
N ASN A 25 -0.21 20.10 -26.15
CA ASN A 25 0.67 18.99 -25.75
C ASN A 25 0.63 18.70 -24.25
N LEU A 26 1.03 17.46 -23.93
CA LEU A 26 1.26 16.96 -22.58
C LEU A 26 2.72 16.50 -22.48
N THR A 27 3.51 17.19 -21.69
CA THR A 27 4.95 16.91 -21.54
C THR A 27 5.32 16.59 -20.10
N ILE A 28 6.31 15.72 -19.93
CA ILE A 28 6.91 15.43 -18.64
C ILE A 28 7.88 16.57 -18.33
N SER A 29 7.72 17.23 -17.18
CA SER A 29 8.60 18.32 -16.78
C SER A 29 9.72 17.83 -15.84
N ASN A 30 9.44 16.86 -14.97
CA ASN A 30 10.43 16.33 -14.03
C ASN A 30 10.05 14.95 -13.47
N LEU A 31 11.04 14.24 -12.92
CA LEU A 31 10.88 13.00 -12.15
C LEU A 31 11.64 13.11 -10.82
N ASN A 32 11.10 12.52 -9.75
CA ASN A 32 11.89 12.27 -8.55
C ASN A 32 12.70 10.96 -8.64
N LYS A 33 13.62 10.74 -7.70
CA LYS A 33 14.51 9.56 -7.75
C LYS A 33 13.77 8.22 -7.72
N ALA A 34 12.65 8.15 -7.01
CA ALA A 34 11.81 6.96 -6.97
C ALA A 34 11.17 6.68 -8.35
N ALA A 35 10.67 7.71 -9.04
CA ALA A 35 10.13 7.58 -10.38
C ALA A 35 11.21 7.21 -11.41
N GLU A 36 12.41 7.76 -11.30
CA GLU A 36 13.55 7.35 -12.14
C GLU A 36 13.83 5.85 -12.01
N THR A 37 13.85 5.37 -10.77
CA THR A 37 14.10 3.95 -10.46
C THR A 37 12.96 3.05 -10.96
N LEU A 38 11.71 3.51 -10.83
CA LEU A 38 10.53 2.76 -11.28
C LEU A 38 10.56 2.56 -12.80
N LEU A 39 10.77 3.66 -13.54
CA LEU A 39 10.70 3.69 -15.00
C LEU A 39 12.00 3.29 -15.69
N ASP A 40 13.12 3.25 -14.95
CA ASP A 40 14.46 3.04 -15.49
C ASP A 40 14.83 4.13 -16.52
N TYR A 41 14.51 5.38 -16.19
CA TYR A 41 14.88 6.57 -16.95
C TYR A 41 15.37 7.65 -16.00
N THR A 42 16.27 8.52 -16.43
CA THR A 42 16.62 9.74 -15.68
C THR A 42 15.61 10.85 -15.95
N ALA A 43 15.52 11.81 -15.04
CA ALA A 43 14.72 13.01 -15.22
C ALA A 43 15.14 13.79 -16.48
N GLU A 44 16.44 13.83 -16.77
CA GLU A 44 16.99 14.50 -17.95
C GLU A 44 16.54 13.86 -19.27
N GLU A 45 16.47 12.53 -19.33
CA GLU A 45 16.06 11.79 -20.54
C GLU A 45 14.58 11.99 -20.88
N LEU A 46 13.74 12.13 -19.86
CA LEU A 46 12.28 12.29 -20.01
C LEU A 46 11.81 13.74 -19.96
N SER A 47 12.64 14.68 -19.53
CA SER A 47 12.27 16.10 -19.51
C SER A 47 11.89 16.58 -20.92
N ASN A 48 10.75 17.26 -21.00
CA ASN A 48 10.09 17.73 -22.23
C ASN A 48 9.67 16.63 -23.21
N LYS A 49 9.75 15.34 -22.84
CA LYS A 49 9.17 14.26 -23.66
C LYS A 49 7.65 14.21 -23.48
N PRO A 50 6.91 13.77 -24.51
CA PRO A 50 5.47 13.55 -24.38
C PRO A 50 5.16 12.56 -23.25
N LEU A 51 4.12 12.83 -22.46
CA LEU A 51 3.67 11.92 -21.40
C LEU A 51 3.39 10.50 -21.94
N SER A 52 2.92 10.40 -23.19
CA SER A 52 2.68 9.12 -23.87
C SER A 52 3.91 8.21 -23.96
N THR A 53 5.12 8.74 -23.78
CA THR A 53 6.37 7.96 -23.78
C THR A 53 6.40 6.91 -22.65
N ILE A 54 5.77 7.21 -21.52
CA ILE A 54 5.79 6.35 -20.32
C ILE A 54 4.43 5.74 -20.00
N LEU A 55 3.43 5.92 -20.86
CA LEU A 55 2.07 5.39 -20.65
C LEU A 55 1.81 4.20 -21.56
N HIS A 56 1.13 3.19 -21.04
CA HIS A 56 0.66 2.09 -21.86
C HIS A 56 -0.39 2.58 -22.87
N LYS A 57 -0.44 1.95 -24.05
CA LYS A 57 -1.24 2.39 -25.21
C LYS A 57 -2.71 2.66 -24.88
N ASN A 58 -3.34 1.79 -24.09
CA ASN A 58 -4.74 1.97 -23.68
C ASN A 58 -4.98 3.28 -22.90
N ILE A 59 -4.00 3.74 -22.12
CA ILE A 59 -4.08 5.00 -21.37
C ILE A 59 -3.87 6.18 -22.32
N VAL A 60 -2.93 6.05 -23.25
CA VAL A 60 -2.71 7.06 -24.30
C VAL A 60 -3.97 7.25 -25.15
N ASP A 61 -4.59 6.17 -25.60
CA ASP A 61 -5.83 6.21 -26.39
C ASP A 61 -6.97 6.86 -25.59
N ASN A 62 -7.07 6.56 -24.29
CA ASN A 62 -8.05 7.17 -23.40
C ASN A 62 -7.82 8.69 -23.25
N ILE A 63 -6.58 9.11 -23.01
CA ILE A 63 -6.22 10.55 -22.94
C ILE A 63 -6.56 11.24 -24.27
N ASN A 64 -6.12 10.70 -25.40
CA ASN A 64 -6.35 11.29 -26.71
C ASN A 64 -7.85 11.41 -27.06
N SER A 65 -8.70 10.56 -26.50
CA SER A 65 -10.14 10.56 -26.77
C SER A 65 -10.91 11.61 -25.96
N TYR A 66 -10.42 11.99 -24.77
CA TYR A 66 -11.18 12.80 -23.82
C TYR A 66 -10.48 14.09 -23.40
N LEU A 67 -9.18 14.25 -23.66
CA LEU A 67 -8.44 15.42 -23.23
C LEU A 67 -8.77 16.62 -24.11
N GLU A 68 -9.17 17.72 -23.48
CA GLU A 68 -9.44 19.00 -24.10
C GLU A 68 -8.33 19.99 -23.76
N TYR A 69 -7.78 20.66 -24.77
CA TYR A 69 -6.75 21.68 -24.62
C TYR A 69 -7.37 23.06 -24.42
N THR A 70 -8.23 23.20 -23.42
CA THR A 70 -8.87 24.45 -23.00
C THR A 70 -8.74 24.64 -21.48
N SER A 71 -8.96 25.86 -20.98
CA SER A 71 -8.80 26.17 -19.55
C SER A 71 -9.89 25.59 -18.65
N ASP A 72 -11.05 25.27 -19.21
CA ASP A 72 -12.27 24.83 -18.53
C ASP A 72 -12.77 23.45 -19.01
N GLY A 73 -12.05 22.84 -19.96
CA GLY A 73 -12.38 21.54 -20.53
C GLY A 73 -11.92 20.35 -19.69
N THR A 74 -12.21 19.16 -20.21
CA THR A 74 -11.77 17.89 -19.60
C THR A 74 -10.24 17.79 -19.62
N ASP A 75 -9.62 17.73 -18.44
CA ASP A 75 -8.16 17.78 -18.32
C ASP A 75 -7.54 16.45 -17.87
N LEU A 76 -6.20 16.41 -17.73
CA LEU A 76 -5.48 15.20 -17.36
C LEU A 76 -5.92 14.62 -15.99
N PHE A 77 -6.27 15.49 -15.03
CA PHE A 77 -6.73 15.05 -13.71
C PHE A 77 -8.07 14.31 -13.83
N ASP A 78 -9.01 14.82 -14.62
CA ASP A 78 -10.34 14.22 -14.76
C ASP A 78 -10.30 12.83 -15.39
N ILE A 79 -9.35 12.61 -16.31
CA ILE A 79 -9.15 11.33 -17.02
C ILE A 79 -8.39 10.33 -16.14
N LEU A 80 -7.20 10.71 -15.65
CA LEU A 80 -6.34 9.78 -14.93
C LEU A 80 -6.89 9.43 -13.54
N SER A 81 -7.64 10.31 -12.88
CA SER A 81 -8.26 10.00 -11.57
C SER A 81 -9.35 8.91 -11.67
N LYS A 82 -9.93 8.70 -12.85
CA LYS A 82 -10.97 7.68 -13.10
C LYS A 82 -10.42 6.43 -13.78
N THR A 83 -9.17 6.48 -14.26
CA THR A 83 -8.52 5.38 -14.96
C THR A 83 -8.21 4.24 -13.99
N ARG A 84 -8.94 3.12 -14.15
CA ARG A 84 -8.62 1.85 -13.49
C ARG A 84 -7.60 1.08 -14.32
N ASN A 85 -6.83 0.20 -13.66
CA ASN A 85 -5.82 -0.64 -14.31
C ASN A 85 -4.79 0.18 -15.13
N CYS A 86 -4.24 1.22 -14.49
CA CYS A 86 -3.21 2.03 -15.11
C CYS A 86 -1.89 1.24 -15.19
N SER A 87 -1.21 1.36 -16.33
CA SER A 87 0.10 0.76 -16.54
C SER A 87 1.00 1.77 -17.21
N PHE A 88 2.22 1.87 -16.70
CA PHE A 88 3.28 2.66 -17.29
C PHE A 88 4.21 1.77 -18.12
N VAL A 89 4.94 2.38 -19.03
CA VAL A 89 5.95 1.74 -19.86
C VAL A 89 7.30 2.31 -19.44
N GLY A 90 8.10 1.50 -18.76
CA GLY A 90 9.49 1.83 -18.45
C GLY A 90 10.41 1.53 -19.64
N ARG A 91 11.72 1.71 -19.42
CA ARG A 91 12.76 1.39 -20.42
C ARG A 91 12.62 -0.05 -20.92
N ASN A 92 13.01 -0.27 -22.17
CA ASN A 92 12.92 -1.57 -22.85
C ASN A 92 11.49 -2.13 -22.92
N ASN A 93 10.48 -1.25 -22.99
CA ASN A 93 9.05 -1.60 -23.05
C ASN A 93 8.56 -2.41 -21.85
N LYS A 94 9.19 -2.27 -20.68
CA LYS A 94 8.75 -2.93 -19.46
C LYS A 94 7.40 -2.37 -19.03
N ILE A 95 6.35 -3.20 -19.05
CA ILE A 95 5.03 -2.81 -18.56
C ILE A 95 5.03 -2.88 -17.03
N ILE A 96 4.67 -1.77 -16.39
CA ILE A 96 4.64 -1.61 -14.94
C ILE A 96 3.21 -1.24 -14.54
N PRO A 97 2.45 -2.16 -13.94
CA PRO A 97 1.15 -1.84 -13.40
C PRO A 97 1.29 -0.89 -12.21
N VAL A 98 0.49 0.19 -12.21
CA VAL A 98 0.60 1.24 -11.20
C VAL A 98 -0.75 1.67 -10.65
N ILE A 99 -0.73 2.18 -9.43
CA ILE A 99 -1.80 3.00 -8.86
C ILE A 99 -1.33 4.44 -8.88
N GLN A 100 -2.10 5.30 -9.54
CA GLN A 100 -1.82 6.72 -9.70
C GLN A 100 -2.78 7.58 -8.88
N LYS A 101 -2.26 8.69 -8.35
CA LYS A 101 -3.06 9.83 -7.89
C LYS A 101 -2.54 11.08 -8.56
N VAL A 102 -3.44 11.85 -9.15
CA VAL A 102 -3.10 13.07 -9.86
C VAL A 102 -3.50 14.27 -9.01
N PHE A 103 -2.65 15.28 -8.97
CA PHE A 103 -2.92 16.54 -8.30
C PHE A 103 -2.69 17.68 -9.28
N ARG A 104 -3.65 18.59 -9.38
CA ARG A 104 -3.43 19.89 -10.03
C ARG A 104 -2.52 20.71 -9.13
N THR A 105 -1.48 21.32 -9.70
CA THR A 105 -0.65 22.29 -8.99
C THR A 105 -0.91 23.69 -9.51
N THR A 106 -0.63 24.69 -8.67
CA THR A 106 -0.89 26.09 -9.00
C THR A 106 -0.08 26.48 -10.23
N ALA A 107 -0.77 26.82 -11.31
CA ALA A 107 -0.16 27.38 -12.49
C ALA A 107 -0.27 28.90 -12.49
N ALA A 108 0.79 29.58 -12.92
CA ALA A 108 0.79 31.04 -13.05
C ALA A 108 0.02 31.54 -14.30
N ASN A 109 -0.36 30.63 -15.21
CA ASN A 109 -0.94 30.93 -16.52
C ASN A 109 -2.15 30.02 -16.76
N GLN A 110 -3.28 30.58 -17.20
CA GLN A 110 -4.52 29.82 -17.48
C GLN A 110 -4.38 28.83 -18.65
N ASN A 111 -3.41 29.02 -19.54
CA ASN A 111 -3.15 28.13 -20.68
C ASN A 111 -2.18 26.99 -20.37
N ILE A 112 -1.63 26.96 -19.16
CA ILE A 112 -0.68 25.95 -18.71
C ILE A 112 -1.25 25.33 -17.45
N ILE A 113 -1.44 24.02 -17.44
CA ILE A 113 -1.86 23.30 -16.23
C ILE A 113 -0.74 22.36 -15.84
N ASN A 114 -0.25 22.49 -14.61
CA ASN A 114 0.79 21.63 -14.08
C ASN A 114 0.14 20.56 -13.19
N TYR A 115 0.66 19.34 -13.28
CA TYR A 115 0.21 18.19 -12.52
C TYR A 115 1.37 17.52 -11.81
N GLU A 116 1.08 16.95 -10.65
CA GLU A 116 1.93 15.96 -10.01
C GLU A 116 1.20 14.62 -10.01
N ILE A 117 1.83 13.61 -10.61
CA ILE A 117 1.33 12.24 -10.62
C ILE A 117 2.12 11.44 -9.59
N LEU A 118 1.46 11.07 -8.50
CA LEU A 118 1.99 10.14 -7.52
C LEU A 118 1.70 8.72 -8.00
N VAL A 119 2.75 7.94 -8.20
CA VAL A 119 2.71 6.61 -8.80
C VAL A 119 3.20 5.59 -7.77
N ARG A 120 2.49 4.48 -7.65
CA ARG A 120 2.89 3.34 -6.82
C ARG A 120 2.88 2.08 -7.65
N ASP A 121 3.95 1.31 -7.57
CA ASP A 121 4.04 -0.02 -8.18
C ASP A 121 2.97 -0.95 -7.57
N ALA A 122 2.07 -1.44 -8.43
CA ALA A 122 1.00 -2.37 -8.06
C ALA A 122 1.32 -3.82 -8.43
N SER A 123 2.52 -4.09 -8.97
CA SER A 123 2.91 -5.40 -9.49
C SER A 123 2.78 -6.53 -8.48
N ILE A 124 3.12 -6.29 -7.21
CA ILE A 124 3.02 -7.32 -6.16
C ILE A 124 1.57 -7.72 -5.94
N SER A 125 0.66 -6.76 -5.79
CA SER A 125 -0.77 -7.04 -5.57
C SER A 125 -1.38 -7.79 -6.76
N GLN A 126 -1.13 -7.33 -7.98
CA GLN A 126 -1.68 -7.98 -9.18
C GLN A 126 -1.15 -9.40 -9.38
N LYS A 127 0.16 -9.61 -9.18
CA LYS A 127 0.74 -10.96 -9.27
C LYS A 127 0.20 -11.88 -8.19
N LEU A 128 -0.03 -11.36 -6.98
CA LEU A 128 -0.66 -12.12 -5.91
C LEU A 128 -2.11 -12.47 -6.25
N ASP A 129 -2.88 -11.58 -6.86
CA ASP A 129 -4.26 -11.86 -7.28
C ASP A 129 -4.32 -12.96 -8.36
N ILE A 130 -3.45 -12.89 -9.37
CA ILE A 130 -3.32 -13.95 -10.39
C ILE A 130 -2.90 -15.27 -9.73
N PHE A 131 -1.96 -15.23 -8.79
CA PHE A 131 -1.50 -16.41 -8.07
C PHE A 131 -2.62 -17.02 -7.21
N ARG A 132 -3.37 -16.22 -6.46
CA ARG A 132 -4.55 -16.64 -5.68
C ARG A 132 -5.56 -17.35 -6.57
N GLN A 133 -5.93 -16.76 -7.71
CA GLN A 133 -6.89 -17.37 -8.65
C GLN A 133 -6.45 -18.74 -9.17
N SER A 134 -5.14 -18.97 -9.30
CA SER A 134 -4.58 -20.26 -9.70
C SER A 134 -4.68 -21.35 -8.61
N ILE A 135 -4.85 -20.97 -7.35
CA ILE A 135 -4.90 -21.91 -6.19
C ILE A 135 -6.35 -22.16 -5.76
N ILE A 136 -7.11 -21.08 -5.56
CA ILE A 136 -8.48 -21.10 -5.06
C ILE A 136 -9.40 -20.64 -6.18
N SER A 137 -9.62 -21.50 -7.17
CA SER A 137 -10.55 -21.25 -8.27
C SER A 137 -11.97 -21.04 -7.72
N ASN A 138 -12.41 -19.78 -7.67
CA ASN A 138 -13.76 -19.34 -7.25
C ASN A 138 -14.16 -19.60 -5.78
N LYS A 139 -13.24 -20.01 -4.90
CA LYS A 139 -13.55 -20.12 -3.47
C LYS A 139 -13.55 -18.74 -2.83
N LYS A 140 -14.69 -18.31 -2.32
CA LYS A 140 -14.80 -17.05 -1.56
C LYS A 140 -14.31 -17.27 -0.12
N TYR A 141 -13.55 -16.32 0.40
CA TYR A 141 -13.24 -16.28 1.83
C TYR A 141 -14.50 -16.09 2.66
N SER A 142 -14.54 -16.78 3.80
CA SER A 142 -15.52 -16.54 4.85
C SER A 142 -15.06 -15.39 5.74
N MET A 143 -16.02 -14.59 6.20
CA MET A 143 -15.77 -13.38 6.96
C MET A 143 -16.23 -13.56 8.42
N HIS A 144 -15.49 -12.98 9.36
CA HIS A 144 -15.85 -12.95 10.77
C HIS A 144 -17.15 -12.15 10.94
N SER A 145 -18.14 -12.75 11.61
CA SER A 145 -19.51 -12.22 11.71
C SER A 145 -19.59 -10.83 12.35
N VAL A 146 -18.71 -10.54 13.31
CA VAL A 146 -18.68 -9.25 14.03
C VAL A 146 -17.80 -8.23 13.32
N PHE A 147 -16.66 -8.67 12.77
CA PHE A 147 -15.57 -7.76 12.37
C PHE A 147 -15.53 -7.44 10.88
N ASN A 148 -16.23 -8.25 10.08
CA ASN A 148 -16.26 -8.15 8.62
C ASN A 148 -14.85 -8.09 7.97
N ILE A 149 -13.92 -8.84 8.55
CA ILE A 149 -12.62 -9.22 7.97
C ILE A 149 -12.59 -10.74 7.79
N MET A 150 -11.57 -11.29 7.15
CA MET A 150 -11.44 -12.76 7.01
C MET A 150 -11.52 -13.44 8.38
N ASP A 151 -12.29 -14.52 8.47
CA ASP A 151 -12.31 -15.36 9.67
C ASP A 151 -11.00 -16.13 9.87
N GLU A 152 -10.91 -16.92 10.95
CA GLU A 152 -9.68 -17.66 11.26
C GLU A 152 -9.26 -18.64 10.15
N VAL A 153 -10.21 -19.40 9.60
CA VAL A 153 -9.93 -20.40 8.57
C VAL A 153 -9.45 -19.73 7.27
N SER A 154 -10.12 -18.67 6.86
CA SER A 154 -9.77 -17.89 5.67
C SER A 154 -8.44 -17.16 5.85
N THR A 155 -8.18 -16.61 7.03
CA THR A 155 -6.93 -15.92 7.36
C THR A 155 -5.74 -16.89 7.29
N LYS A 156 -5.85 -18.09 7.88
CA LYS A 156 -4.78 -19.12 7.77
C LYS A 156 -4.54 -19.54 6.32
N THR A 157 -5.61 -19.70 5.55
CA THR A 157 -5.53 -20.03 4.12
C THR A 157 -4.80 -18.94 3.34
N GLU A 158 -5.14 -17.68 3.58
CA GLU A 158 -4.51 -16.53 2.91
C GLU A 158 -3.04 -16.36 3.32
N ILE A 159 -2.68 -16.56 4.60
CA ILE A 159 -1.28 -16.55 5.04
C ILE A 159 -0.46 -17.57 4.23
N LYS A 160 -0.97 -18.79 4.07
CA LYS A 160 -0.30 -19.83 3.29
C LYS A 160 -0.11 -19.42 1.82
N ILE A 161 -1.16 -18.90 1.19
CA ILE A 161 -1.09 -18.45 -0.21
C ILE A 161 -0.07 -17.32 -0.37
N VAL A 162 -0.03 -16.38 0.58
CA VAL A 162 0.95 -15.30 0.57
C VAL A 162 2.36 -15.85 0.73
N LEU A 163 2.61 -16.77 1.67
CA LEU A 163 3.93 -17.41 1.83
C LEU A 163 4.39 -18.07 0.52
N ASP A 164 3.54 -18.92 -0.07
CA ASP A 164 3.85 -19.61 -1.33
C ASP A 164 4.16 -18.62 -2.47
N PHE A 165 3.40 -17.52 -2.54
CA PHE A 165 3.63 -16.45 -3.50
C PHE A 165 4.98 -15.74 -3.30
N LEU A 166 5.31 -15.39 -2.05
CA LEU A 166 6.54 -14.69 -1.71
C LEU A 166 7.78 -15.52 -2.06
N HIS A 167 7.73 -16.84 -1.78
CA HIS A 167 8.77 -17.80 -2.17
C HIS A 167 8.92 -17.89 -3.68
N LYS A 168 7.81 -18.11 -4.40
CA LYS A 168 7.83 -18.26 -5.86
C LYS A 168 8.38 -17.03 -6.59
N HIS A 169 8.12 -15.84 -6.07
CA HIS A 169 8.46 -14.58 -6.74
C HIS A 169 9.63 -13.82 -6.11
N ASN A 170 10.32 -14.42 -5.13
CA ASN A 170 11.40 -13.79 -4.36
C ASN A 170 11.02 -12.39 -3.86
N LYS A 171 9.92 -12.32 -3.11
CA LYS A 171 9.36 -11.09 -2.55
C LYS A 171 9.38 -11.11 -1.02
N HIS A 172 9.24 -9.93 -0.44
CA HIS A 172 9.25 -9.71 1.01
C HIS A 172 7.90 -9.14 1.47
N ALA A 173 7.42 -9.63 2.62
CA ALA A 173 6.32 -9.04 3.36
C ALA A 173 6.59 -9.15 4.86
N ILE A 174 5.94 -8.28 5.62
CA ILE A 174 5.91 -8.37 7.09
C ILE A 174 4.53 -8.88 7.50
N ILE A 175 4.50 -9.85 8.39
CA ILE A 175 3.29 -10.27 9.08
C ILE A 175 3.34 -9.76 10.52
N SER A 176 2.21 -9.32 11.03
CA SER A 176 2.07 -8.82 12.39
C SER A 176 0.82 -9.39 13.03
N MET A 177 0.92 -9.72 14.32
CA MET A 177 -0.21 -10.05 15.17
C MET A 177 -0.42 -8.92 16.16
N ILE A 178 -1.64 -8.40 16.20
CA ILE A 178 -2.05 -7.22 16.95
C ILE A 178 -3.16 -7.66 17.90
N GLN A 179 -3.05 -7.27 19.17
CA GLN A 179 -4.09 -7.53 20.16
C GLN A 179 -4.14 -6.40 21.18
N LEU A 180 -5.34 -6.15 21.72
CA LEU A 180 -5.51 -5.28 22.88
C LEU A 180 -4.82 -5.88 24.10
N ASP A 181 -4.11 -5.03 24.85
CA ASP A 181 -3.39 -5.46 26.04
C ASP A 181 -4.34 -5.67 27.21
N PRO A 182 -4.14 -6.73 28.00
CA PRO A 182 -4.81 -6.86 29.29
C PRO A 182 -4.34 -5.77 30.27
N PRO A 183 -5.19 -5.35 31.24
CA PRO A 183 -6.59 -5.74 31.39
C PRO A 183 -7.50 -4.89 30.49
N TYR A 184 -8.45 -5.55 29.82
CA TYR A 184 -9.54 -4.88 29.09
C TYR A 184 -10.90 -5.33 29.64
N ASN A 185 -11.89 -4.44 29.56
CA ASN A 185 -13.25 -4.80 29.93
C ASN A 185 -13.87 -5.72 28.87
N LYS A 186 -14.20 -6.96 29.25
CA LYS A 186 -14.81 -7.97 28.36
C LYS A 186 -16.12 -7.52 27.74
N SER A 187 -16.87 -6.59 28.35
CA SER A 187 -18.12 -6.10 27.75
C SER A 187 -17.91 -5.22 26.51
N ASN A 188 -16.70 -4.64 26.36
CA ASN A 188 -16.41 -3.65 25.31
C ASN A 188 -15.32 -4.13 24.33
N ILE A 189 -14.82 -5.36 24.49
CA ILE A 189 -13.71 -5.85 23.68
C ILE A 189 -14.04 -5.94 22.19
N ASP A 190 -15.24 -6.38 21.81
CA ASP A 190 -15.68 -6.39 20.41
C ASP A 190 -15.61 -4.98 19.80
N THR A 191 -16.14 -3.98 20.52
CA THR A 191 -16.14 -2.58 20.09
C THR A 191 -14.72 -2.02 19.95
N LEU A 192 -13.84 -2.29 20.92
CA LEU A 192 -12.46 -1.81 20.89
C LEU A 192 -11.63 -2.53 19.81
N THR A 193 -11.87 -3.81 19.59
CA THR A 193 -11.24 -4.59 18.52
C THR A 193 -11.72 -4.09 17.15
N GLN A 194 -13.02 -3.85 16.96
CA GLN A 194 -13.54 -3.23 15.75
C GLN A 194 -12.93 -1.84 15.51
N HIS A 195 -12.81 -1.03 16.56
CA HIS A 195 -12.18 0.29 16.46
C HIS A 195 -10.71 0.18 16.04
N THR A 196 -9.98 -0.77 16.62
CA THR A 196 -8.60 -1.10 16.24
C THR A 196 -8.49 -1.50 14.76
N ILE A 197 -9.38 -2.38 14.27
CA ILE A 197 -9.42 -2.81 12.86
C ILE A 197 -9.69 -1.61 11.95
N ASN A 198 -10.65 -0.74 12.31
CA ASN A 198 -10.95 0.47 11.52
C ASN A 198 -9.76 1.42 11.45
N LEU A 199 -9.01 1.58 12.54
CA LEU A 199 -7.77 2.36 12.55
C LEU A 199 -6.68 1.68 11.72
N LEU A 200 -6.60 0.36 11.75
CA LEU A 200 -5.64 -0.41 10.94
C LEU A 200 -5.88 -0.19 9.45
N HIS A 201 -7.12 -0.29 8.97
CA HIS A 201 -7.49 0.00 7.57
C HIS A 201 -7.07 1.42 7.12
N LYS A 202 -7.07 2.41 8.02
CA LYS A 202 -6.61 3.79 7.72
C LYS A 202 -5.08 3.92 7.64
N ASN A 203 -4.35 2.95 8.18
CA ASN A 203 -2.89 3.01 8.31
C ASN A 203 -2.14 2.10 7.31
N VAL A 204 -2.83 1.14 6.71
CA VAL A 204 -2.29 0.20 5.71
C VAL A 204 -2.77 0.54 4.30
N ARG A 205 -2.19 -0.10 3.29
CA ARG A 205 -2.62 0.03 1.89
C ARG A 205 -3.78 -0.90 1.60
N GLU A 206 -4.54 -0.63 0.55
CA GLU A 206 -5.63 -1.51 0.08
C GLU A 206 -5.14 -2.92 -0.29
N SER A 207 -3.90 -3.04 -0.76
CA SER A 207 -3.27 -4.32 -1.08
C SER A 207 -2.79 -5.10 0.16
N ASP A 208 -2.65 -4.43 1.31
CA ASP A 208 -2.23 -5.08 2.55
C ASP A 208 -3.40 -5.89 3.12
N ILE A 209 -3.10 -6.97 3.82
CA ILE A 209 -4.10 -7.97 4.21
C ILE A 209 -4.39 -7.85 5.70
N ILE A 210 -5.66 -7.92 6.08
CA ILE A 210 -6.11 -7.94 7.47
C ILE A 210 -7.01 -9.17 7.68
N GLY A 211 -6.76 -9.92 8.74
CA GLY A 211 -7.53 -11.13 9.06
C GLY A 211 -7.63 -11.38 10.56
N TYR A 212 -8.57 -12.22 10.97
CA TYR A 212 -8.77 -12.63 12.35
C TYR A 212 -8.11 -14.00 12.61
N ILE A 213 -7.53 -14.23 13.79
CA ILE A 213 -6.88 -15.53 14.11
C ILE A 213 -7.26 -16.09 15.49
N GLY A 214 -8.46 -15.77 15.97
CA GLY A 214 -8.94 -16.21 17.29
C GLY A 214 -8.53 -15.26 18.43
N ASP A 215 -9.17 -15.37 19.58
CA ASP A 215 -8.87 -14.61 20.80
C ASP A 215 -8.69 -13.09 20.63
N TYR A 216 -9.45 -12.46 19.71
CA TYR A 216 -9.27 -11.02 19.41
C TYR A 216 -7.89 -10.64 18.85
N LYS A 217 -7.15 -11.61 18.33
CA LYS A 217 -5.87 -11.40 17.63
C LYS A 217 -6.16 -11.09 16.17
N ILE A 218 -5.58 -9.99 15.70
CA ILE A 218 -5.70 -9.51 14.33
C ILE A 218 -4.37 -9.69 13.62
N ILE A 219 -4.39 -10.34 12.46
CA ILE A 219 -3.27 -10.43 11.54
C ILE A 219 -3.27 -9.22 10.61
N CYS A 220 -2.09 -8.66 10.39
CA CYS A 220 -1.83 -7.66 9.37
C CYS A 220 -0.62 -8.09 8.54
N ILE A 221 -0.76 -8.14 7.21
CA ILE A 221 0.35 -8.42 6.29
C ILE A 221 0.62 -7.21 5.42
N LEU A 222 1.84 -6.65 5.54
CA LEU A 222 2.32 -5.54 4.75
C LEU A 222 3.11 -6.06 3.55
N LEU A 223 2.51 -6.00 2.36
CA LEU A 223 3.11 -6.54 1.13
C LEU A 223 4.24 -5.63 0.62
N GLY A 224 5.31 -6.24 0.12
CA GLY A 224 6.46 -5.52 -0.41
C GLY A 224 7.27 -4.77 0.65
N CYS A 225 7.10 -5.11 1.93
CA CYS A 225 7.86 -4.52 3.03
C CYS A 225 9.09 -5.39 3.35
N LYS A 226 10.28 -4.80 3.18
CA LYS A 226 11.57 -5.40 3.57
C LYS A 226 11.85 -5.20 5.05
N SER A 227 12.71 -6.04 5.61
CA SER A 227 13.09 -6.04 7.03
C SER A 227 13.64 -4.70 7.51
N GLU A 228 14.45 -4.03 6.69
CA GLU A 228 15.03 -2.71 6.95
C GLU A 228 13.98 -1.60 7.17
N HIS A 229 12.77 -1.76 6.64
CA HIS A 229 11.67 -0.80 6.79
C HIS A 229 10.56 -1.28 7.73
N ALA A 230 10.64 -2.52 8.22
CA ALA A 230 9.59 -3.18 9.00
C ALA A 230 9.27 -2.41 10.28
N TYR A 231 10.28 -2.10 11.09
CA TYR A 231 10.08 -1.38 12.35
C TYR A 231 9.45 0.00 12.14
N SER A 232 9.88 0.75 11.12
CA SER A 232 9.31 2.06 10.79
C SER A 232 7.83 1.96 10.41
N ALA A 233 7.47 0.95 9.59
CA ALA A 233 6.09 0.72 9.19
C ALA A 233 5.20 0.33 10.38
N ILE A 234 5.65 -0.63 11.20
CA ILE A 234 4.90 -1.14 12.36
C ILE A 234 4.80 -0.10 13.47
N SER A 235 5.88 0.62 13.79
CA SER A 235 5.87 1.67 14.81
C SER A 235 4.92 2.82 14.48
N ARG A 236 4.78 3.18 13.19
CA ARG A 236 3.78 4.16 12.74
C ARG A 236 2.35 3.65 12.98
N ILE A 237 2.05 2.40 12.64
CA ILE A 237 0.74 1.77 12.86
C ILE A 237 0.43 1.77 14.37
N HIS A 238 1.35 1.21 15.16
CA HIS A 238 1.26 1.12 16.61
C HIS A 238 1.00 2.48 17.25
N LYS A 239 1.83 3.49 16.94
CA LYS A 239 1.70 4.84 17.49
C LYS A 239 0.35 5.46 17.16
N ASN A 240 -0.12 5.34 15.91
CA ASN A 240 -1.41 5.92 15.52
C ASN A 240 -2.56 5.23 16.26
N ILE A 241 -2.57 3.90 16.32
CA ILE A 241 -3.62 3.15 17.01
C ILE A 241 -3.63 3.51 18.51
N ASN A 242 -2.49 3.44 19.20
CA ASN A 242 -2.43 3.70 20.63
C ASN A 242 -2.77 5.15 20.99
N ASN A 243 -2.42 6.13 20.16
CA ASN A 243 -2.85 7.51 20.38
C ASN A 243 -4.39 7.66 20.33
N ASN A 244 -5.07 6.90 19.47
CA ASN A 244 -6.53 6.94 19.38
C ASN A 244 -7.20 6.11 20.49
N LEU A 245 -6.57 5.02 20.92
CA LEU A 245 -7.06 4.17 22.01
C LEU A 245 -6.86 4.77 23.41
N GLN A 246 -6.01 5.79 23.55
CA GLN A 246 -5.76 6.48 24.82
C GLN A 246 -7.05 7.01 25.47
N ASN A 247 -8.02 7.48 24.66
CA ASN A 247 -9.32 7.96 25.13
C ASN A 247 -10.18 6.86 25.76
N PHE A 248 -9.87 5.60 25.48
CA PHE A 248 -10.54 4.41 26.01
C PHE A 248 -9.73 3.73 27.10
N HIS A 249 -8.61 4.34 27.54
CA HIS A 249 -7.64 3.73 28.46
C HIS A 249 -7.16 2.34 28.01
N ALA A 250 -7.10 2.13 26.69
CA ALA A 250 -6.70 0.88 26.07
C ALA A 250 -5.39 1.05 25.29
N LYS A 251 -4.66 -0.05 25.13
CA LYS A 251 -3.45 -0.13 24.31
C LYS A 251 -3.46 -1.41 23.51
N ILE A 252 -2.70 -1.42 22.42
CA ILE A 252 -2.35 -2.62 21.68
C ILE A 252 -0.85 -2.88 21.77
N SER A 253 -0.50 -4.15 21.84
CA SER A 253 0.85 -4.62 21.53
C SER A 253 0.87 -5.28 20.16
N ILE A 254 2.06 -5.27 19.53
CA ILE A 254 2.28 -5.87 18.22
C ILE A 254 3.49 -6.79 18.27
N GLY A 255 3.29 -8.06 17.93
CA GLY A 255 4.37 -8.96 17.52
C GLY A 255 4.48 -9.00 16.00
N TYR A 256 5.68 -8.97 15.43
CA TYR A 256 5.85 -9.06 13.98
C TYR A 256 7.07 -9.89 13.53
N ALA A 257 7.02 -10.38 12.29
CA ALA A 257 8.08 -11.18 11.67
C ALA A 257 8.15 -10.93 10.15
N GLN A 258 9.29 -11.28 9.56
CA GLN A 258 9.49 -11.27 8.11
C GLN A 258 9.01 -12.59 7.50
N MET A 259 8.06 -12.55 6.57
CA MET A 259 7.49 -13.75 5.93
C MET A 259 8.42 -14.46 4.93
N HIS A 260 9.59 -13.89 4.61
CA HIS A 260 10.42 -14.38 3.50
C HIS A 260 11.16 -15.69 3.80
N ASN A 261 11.56 -15.92 5.05
CA ASN A 261 12.39 -17.07 5.43
C ASN A 261 11.56 -18.27 5.93
N GLU A 262 10.23 -18.13 5.99
CA GLU A 262 9.38 -19.07 6.71
C GLU A 262 8.69 -20.05 5.76
N ILE A 263 8.75 -21.33 6.10
CA ILE A 263 8.25 -22.42 5.25
C ILE A 263 6.86 -22.88 5.71
N ASP A 264 6.52 -22.66 6.99
CA ASP A 264 5.29 -23.19 7.59
C ASP A 264 4.42 -22.12 8.25
N THR A 265 3.12 -22.19 7.98
CA THR A 265 2.08 -21.29 8.48
C THR A 265 1.86 -21.45 9.99
N GLU A 266 1.98 -22.66 10.53
CA GLU A 266 1.80 -22.87 11.97
C GLU A 266 3.00 -22.36 12.76
N GLN A 267 4.21 -22.57 12.23
CA GLN A 267 5.44 -22.06 12.84
C GLN A 267 5.44 -20.51 12.91
N ILE A 268 5.09 -19.81 11.82
CA ILE A 268 5.04 -18.34 11.80
C ILE A 268 4.03 -17.80 12.80
N LEU A 269 2.83 -18.39 12.87
CA LEU A 269 1.78 -17.98 13.79
C LEU A 269 2.20 -18.20 15.25
N THR A 270 2.80 -19.35 15.55
CA THR A 270 3.32 -19.67 16.87
C THR A 270 4.40 -18.68 17.31
N ASN A 271 5.37 -18.42 16.43
CA ASN A 271 6.46 -17.50 16.70
C ASN A 271 5.94 -16.08 16.98
N ILE A 272 5.07 -15.56 16.13
CA ILE A 272 4.53 -14.21 16.29
C ILE A 272 3.64 -14.12 17.53
N SER A 273 2.86 -15.17 17.84
CA SER A 273 2.06 -15.23 19.07
C SER A 273 2.95 -15.17 20.32
N ASN A 274 4.08 -15.88 20.34
CA ASN A 274 5.05 -15.82 21.45
C ASN A 274 5.66 -14.43 21.60
N ILE A 275 6.00 -13.78 20.48
CA ILE A 275 6.53 -12.42 20.46
C ILE A 275 5.49 -11.39 20.92
N LEU A 276 4.23 -11.53 20.49
CA LEU A 276 3.14 -10.69 20.95
C LEU A 276 2.95 -10.84 22.47
N PHE A 277 3.00 -12.06 22.99
CA PHE A 277 2.93 -12.30 24.44
C PHE A 277 4.07 -11.58 25.17
N ILE A 278 5.31 -11.66 24.68
CA ILE A 278 6.45 -10.91 25.25
C ILE A 278 6.19 -9.40 25.20
N ALA A 279 5.65 -8.88 24.10
CA ALA A 279 5.31 -7.47 23.96
C ALA A 279 4.28 -7.01 25.00
N GLN A 280 3.30 -7.85 25.32
CA GLN A 280 2.27 -7.56 26.32
C GLN A 280 2.81 -7.56 27.76
N GLN A 281 3.87 -8.33 28.03
CA GLN A 281 4.46 -8.44 29.37
C GLN A 281 5.47 -7.33 29.70
N GLU A 282 5.96 -6.58 28.71
CA GLU A 282 6.83 -5.44 28.98
C GLU A 282 6.09 -4.30 29.69
N THR A 283 6.78 -3.62 30.60
CA THR A 283 6.24 -2.62 31.54
C THR A 283 5.11 -1.76 30.96
N ALA A 284 3.90 -2.02 31.46
CA ALA A 284 2.63 -1.35 31.13
C ALA A 284 1.99 -1.63 29.75
N GLY A 285 2.44 -2.66 29.04
CA GLY A 285 1.96 -3.04 27.71
C GLY A 285 2.19 -1.94 26.67
N GLY A 286 1.59 -2.09 25.51
CA GLY A 286 1.61 -1.10 24.43
C GLY A 286 2.97 -1.08 23.74
N THR A 287 3.55 -2.26 23.52
CA THR A 287 4.90 -2.37 22.98
C THR A 287 4.93 -3.12 21.65
N ILE A 288 6.06 -3.02 20.98
CA ILE A 288 6.31 -3.69 19.70
C ILE A 288 7.49 -4.63 19.88
N LYS A 289 7.33 -5.88 19.49
CA LYS A 289 8.42 -6.84 19.43
C LYS A 289 8.50 -7.51 18.06
N SER A 290 9.71 -7.87 17.69
CA SER A 290 9.99 -8.61 16.47
C SER A 290 10.67 -9.92 16.80
N THR A 291 10.46 -10.92 15.96
CA THR A 291 11.36 -12.06 15.86
C THR A 291 12.15 -11.93 14.56
N ASN A 292 13.48 -12.00 14.68
CA ASN A 292 14.34 -12.34 13.56
C ASN A 292 14.34 -13.86 13.48
N ILE A 293 13.58 -14.40 12.54
CA ILE A 293 13.65 -15.83 12.28
C ILE A 293 14.90 -16.03 11.42
N PRO A 294 15.90 -16.78 11.94
CA PRO A 294 17.17 -16.97 11.26
C PRO A 294 17.00 -17.54 9.86
#